data_AF-A0A960BB43-F1
#
_entry.id   AF-A0A960BB43-F1
#
_cell.length_a   1.000
_cell.length_b   1.000
_cell.length_c   1.000
_cell.angle_alpha   90.00
_cell.angle_beta   90.00
_cell.angle_gamma   90.00
#
_symmetry.space_group_name_H-M   'P 1'
#
loop_
_entity.id
_entity.type
_entity.pdbx_description
1 polymer ?
#
loop_
_entity_poly.entity_id
_entity_poly.type
_entity_poly.pdbx_seq_one_letter_code
_entity_poly.pdbx_strand_id
1 'polypeptide(L)'
;MAGSSQRQRLREAQLANQRAARLRRIIIIGSAVLAVVLVAVMATVLVQQSEKSAADAAASATAGVPYPPNATEARDGIAVYSTDGKPVVGLVFDYQCAGCLQFDRSFGTALSLLGQTHEITLVDHTRVALDKGNADGLSHKAALAAACSDVVGYYP
;
A
#
# COMPACT_ATOMS: atom_id res chain seq x y z
N MET A 1 26.70 -73.75 13.18
CA MET A 1 26.17 -72.90 12.08
C MET A 1 26.12 -71.44 12.53
N ALA A 2 27.25 -70.71 12.53
CA ALA A 2 27.32 -69.31 13.00
C ALA A 2 27.88 -68.32 11.94
N GLY A 3 28.25 -68.81 10.75
CA GLY A 3 28.92 -68.01 9.71
C GLY A 3 27.99 -67.28 8.72
N SER A 4 26.68 -67.57 8.72
CA SER A 4 25.71 -66.97 7.78
C SER A 4 25.18 -65.61 8.25
N SER A 5 24.88 -65.44 9.55
CA SER A 5 24.24 -64.21 10.07
C SER A 5 25.16 -62.97 10.09
N GLN A 6 26.47 -63.17 10.16
CA GLN A 6 27.43 -62.05 10.17
C GLN A 6 27.66 -61.47 8.76
N ARG A 7 27.65 -62.33 7.73
CA ARG A 7 27.78 -61.89 6.32
C ARG A 7 26.52 -61.20 5.81
N GLN A 8 25.33 -61.65 6.25
CA GLN A 8 24.07 -60.99 5.91
C GLN A 8 24.00 -59.58 6.50
N ARG A 9 24.36 -59.42 7.79
CA ARG A 9 24.43 -58.09 8.44
C ARG A 9 25.41 -57.12 7.75
N LEU A 10 26.56 -57.61 7.31
CA LEU A 10 27.53 -56.78 6.56
C LEU A 10 27.00 -56.37 5.17
N ARG A 11 26.28 -57.26 4.46
CA ARG A 11 25.65 -56.92 3.17
C ARG A 11 24.50 -55.93 3.34
N GLU A 12 23.68 -56.07 4.37
CA GLU A 12 22.62 -55.11 4.70
C GLU A 12 23.16 -53.73 5.06
N ALA A 13 24.24 -53.67 5.86
CA ALA A 13 24.93 -52.42 6.17
C ALA A 13 25.56 -51.76 4.92
N GLN A 14 26.14 -52.55 4.01
CA GLN A 14 26.67 -52.05 2.74
C GLN A 14 25.56 -51.50 1.83
N LEU A 15 24.42 -52.20 1.73
CA LEU A 15 23.26 -51.74 0.95
C LEU A 15 22.63 -50.46 1.55
N ALA A 16 22.54 -50.37 2.88
CA ALA A 16 22.08 -49.17 3.58
C ALA A 16 23.00 -47.98 3.32
N ASN A 17 24.32 -48.17 3.41
CA ASN A 17 25.31 -47.12 3.11
C ASN A 17 25.27 -46.68 1.63
N GLN A 18 25.08 -47.60 0.69
CA GLN A 18 24.93 -47.26 -0.73
C GLN A 18 23.64 -46.48 -1.01
N ARG A 19 22.52 -46.86 -0.36
CA ARG A 19 21.25 -46.12 -0.45
C ARG A 19 21.38 -44.72 0.15
N ALA A 20 21.99 -44.59 1.32
CA ALA A 20 22.23 -43.30 1.96
C ALA A 20 23.14 -42.40 1.10
N ALA A 21 24.20 -42.94 0.49
CA ALA A 21 25.08 -42.18 -0.40
C ALA A 21 24.35 -41.70 -1.67
N ARG A 22 23.46 -42.52 -2.26
CA ARG A 22 22.64 -42.13 -3.41
C ARG A 22 21.64 -41.04 -3.05
N LEU A 23 20.91 -41.19 -1.94
CA LEU A 23 19.96 -40.20 -1.46
C LEU A 23 20.66 -38.86 -1.15
N ARG A 24 21.83 -38.90 -0.51
CA ARG A 24 22.62 -37.69 -0.22
C ARG A 24 23.03 -36.95 -1.49
N ARG A 25 23.44 -37.66 -2.54
CA ARG A 25 23.73 -37.05 -3.86
C ARG A 25 22.50 -36.41 -4.50
N ILE A 26 21.36 -37.10 -4.47
CA ILE A 26 20.09 -36.57 -5.02
C ILE A 26 19.66 -35.32 -4.26
N ILE A 27 19.74 -35.32 -2.93
CA ILE A 27 19.38 -34.16 -2.10
C ILE A 27 20.31 -32.98 -2.39
N ILE A 28 21.63 -33.21 -2.49
CA ILE A 28 22.60 -32.13 -2.79
C ILE A 28 22.30 -31.52 -4.16
N ILE A 29 22.16 -32.35 -5.19
CA ILE A 29 21.88 -31.87 -6.56
C ILE A 29 20.52 -31.18 -6.61
N GLY A 30 19.49 -31.78 -6.01
CA GLY A 30 18.14 -31.21 -5.95
C GLY A 30 18.10 -29.86 -5.24
N SER A 31 18.82 -29.73 -4.11
CA SER A 31 18.92 -28.47 -3.36
C SER A 31 19.64 -27.38 -4.15
N ALA A 32 20.69 -27.73 -4.90
CA ALA A 32 21.42 -26.80 -5.74
C ALA A 32 20.55 -26.30 -6.90
N VAL A 33 19.83 -27.19 -7.57
CA VAL A 33 18.90 -26.82 -8.66
C VAL A 33 17.78 -25.93 -8.11
N LEU A 34 17.19 -26.28 -6.97
CA LEU A 34 16.13 -25.48 -6.33
C LEU A 34 16.62 -24.07 -5.99
N ALA A 35 17.82 -23.95 -5.42
CA ALA A 35 18.40 -22.65 -5.08
C ALA A 35 18.58 -21.76 -6.33
N VAL A 36 19.07 -22.33 -7.44
CA VAL A 36 19.24 -21.60 -8.71
C VAL A 36 17.89 -21.12 -9.25
N VAL A 37 16.85 -21.97 -9.22
CA VAL A 37 15.51 -21.61 -9.67
C VAL A 37 14.92 -20.47 -8.82
N LEU A 38 15.05 -20.55 -7.50
CA LEU A 38 14.56 -19.50 -6.59
C LEU A 38 15.26 -18.15 -6.86
N VAL A 39 16.58 -18.15 -7.05
CA VAL A 39 17.33 -16.92 -7.39
C VAL A 39 16.86 -16.35 -8.74
N ALA A 40 16.65 -17.20 -9.75
CA ALA A 40 16.16 -16.76 -11.05
C ALA A 40 14.76 -16.14 -10.98
N VAL A 41 13.84 -16.75 -10.23
CA VAL A 41 12.48 -16.21 -10.01
C VAL A 41 12.53 -14.90 -9.21
N MET A 42 13.35 -14.81 -8.17
CA MET A 42 13.51 -13.57 -7.40
C MET A 42 14.06 -12.44 -8.28
N ALA A 43 15.07 -12.72 -9.11
CA ALA A 43 15.62 -11.74 -10.03
C ALA A 43 14.59 -11.26 -11.06
N THR A 44 13.79 -12.16 -11.63
CA THR A 44 12.76 -11.78 -12.61
C THR A 44 11.63 -10.96 -11.99
N VAL A 45 11.18 -11.32 -10.78
CA VAL A 45 10.16 -10.54 -10.05
C VAL A 45 10.68 -9.14 -9.70
N LEU A 46 11.94 -9.03 -9.23
CA LEU A 46 12.53 -7.73 -8.90
C LEU A 46 12.67 -6.84 -10.14
N VAL A 47 13.07 -7.39 -11.29
CA VAL A 47 13.14 -6.64 -12.55
C VAL A 47 11.75 -6.19 -12.99
N GLN A 48 10.75 -7.08 -12.98
CA GLN A 48 9.37 -6.72 -13.36
C GLN A 48 8.75 -5.66 -12.43
N GLN A 49 9.01 -5.74 -11.12
CA GLN A 49 8.57 -4.71 -10.17
C GLN A 49 9.27 -3.37 -10.42
N SER A 50 10.54 -3.39 -10.79
CA SER A 50 11.32 -2.17 -11.11
C SER A 50 10.80 -1.51 -12.39
N GLU A 51 10.54 -2.28 -13.43
CA GLU A 51 10.00 -1.78 -14.70
C GLU A 51 8.56 -1.26 -14.56
N LYS A 52 7.71 -1.94 -13.79
CA LYS A 52 6.36 -1.45 -13.49
C LYS A 52 6.39 -0.15 -12.68
N SER A 53 7.25 -0.07 -11.66
CA SER A 53 7.40 1.15 -10.86
C SER A 53 7.95 2.31 -11.69
N ALA A 54 8.86 2.05 -12.62
CA ALA A 54 9.38 3.06 -13.55
C ALA A 54 8.33 3.49 -14.57
N ALA A 55 7.50 2.57 -15.07
CA ALA A 55 6.40 2.87 -15.99
C ALA A 55 5.28 3.67 -15.31
N ASP A 56 4.91 3.31 -14.07
CA ASP A 56 3.93 4.03 -13.26
C ASP A 56 4.45 5.43 -12.86
N ALA A 57 5.74 5.55 -12.56
CA ALA A 57 6.41 6.83 -12.31
C ALA A 57 6.51 7.69 -13.59
N ALA A 58 6.78 7.08 -14.75
CA ALA A 58 6.83 7.77 -16.04
C ALA A 58 5.44 8.23 -16.51
N ALA A 59 4.39 7.43 -16.25
CA ALA A 59 3.00 7.81 -16.48
C ALA A 59 2.56 8.96 -15.55
N SER A 60 3.01 8.93 -14.29
CA SER A 60 2.80 10.01 -13.31
C SER A 60 3.64 11.27 -13.59
N ALA A 61 4.70 11.17 -14.39
CA ALA A 61 5.54 12.31 -14.80
C ALA A 61 5.03 13.00 -16.07
N THR A 62 4.19 12.34 -16.88
CA THR A 62 3.62 12.87 -18.12
C THR A 62 2.21 13.42 -17.96
N ALA A 63 1.43 12.92 -17.00
CA ALA A 63 0.28 13.63 -16.47
C ALA A 63 0.77 14.54 -15.35
N GLY A 64 0.51 15.85 -15.37
CA GLY A 64 0.87 16.73 -14.26
C GLY A 64 0.39 16.18 -12.91
N VAL A 65 0.97 16.65 -11.80
CA VAL A 65 0.65 16.19 -10.43
C VAL A 65 -0.86 15.93 -10.30
N PRO A 66 -1.30 14.67 -10.13
CA PRO A 66 -2.71 14.36 -10.15
C PRO A 66 -3.35 15.05 -8.96
N TYR A 67 -4.21 16.02 -9.25
CA TYR A 67 -5.09 16.60 -8.25
C TYR A 67 -6.26 15.63 -8.02
N PRO A 68 -6.82 15.60 -6.81
CA PRO A 68 -8.05 14.88 -6.56
C PRO A 68 -9.12 15.27 -7.59
N PRO A 69 -9.92 14.33 -8.13
CA PRO A 69 -10.91 14.62 -9.17
C PRO A 69 -11.90 15.71 -8.76
N ASN A 70 -12.18 15.83 -7.46
CA ASN A 70 -13.07 16.87 -6.92
C ASN A 70 -12.31 18.10 -6.38
N ALA A 71 -11.05 18.32 -6.80
CA ALA A 71 -10.32 19.54 -6.46
C ALA A 71 -11.06 20.79 -6.95
N THR A 72 -11.12 21.81 -6.10
CA THR A 72 -11.55 23.15 -6.49
C THR A 72 -10.66 23.73 -7.59
N GLU A 73 -11.17 24.72 -8.34
CA GLU A 73 -10.40 25.42 -9.38
C GLU A 73 -9.12 26.04 -8.83
N ALA A 74 -9.18 26.59 -7.61
CA ALA A 74 -8.03 27.17 -6.91
C ALA A 74 -7.04 26.11 -6.37
N ARG A 75 -7.39 24.83 -6.44
CA ARG A 75 -6.58 23.69 -5.97
C ARG A 75 -6.22 23.79 -4.49
N ASP A 76 -7.06 24.41 -3.69
CA ASP A 76 -6.84 24.68 -2.27
C ASP A 76 -7.85 23.97 -1.35
N GLY A 77 -8.71 23.14 -1.94
CA GLY A 77 -9.71 22.31 -1.27
C GLY A 77 -10.35 21.29 -2.22
N ILE A 78 -11.13 20.38 -1.64
CA ILE A 78 -11.86 19.32 -2.32
C ILE A 78 -13.35 19.53 -2.11
N ALA A 79 -14.13 19.56 -3.19
CA ALA A 79 -15.58 19.70 -3.14
C ALA A 79 -16.21 18.35 -2.72
N VAL A 80 -16.65 18.26 -1.47
CA VAL A 80 -17.27 17.07 -0.87
C VAL A 80 -18.67 16.85 -1.43
N TYR A 81 -19.46 17.91 -1.47
CA TYR A 81 -20.76 17.95 -2.14
C TYR A 81 -20.80 19.22 -2.99
N SER A 82 -21.08 19.07 -4.28
CA SER A 82 -21.23 20.19 -5.21
C SER A 82 -22.66 20.30 -5.70
N THR A 83 -23.29 21.45 -5.44
CA THR A 83 -24.64 21.75 -5.92
C THR A 83 -24.66 23.15 -6.53
N ASP A 84 -24.94 23.21 -7.83
CA ASP A 84 -24.97 24.47 -8.57
C ASP A 84 -26.02 25.44 -8.00
N GLY A 85 -25.64 26.71 -7.86
CA GLY A 85 -26.52 27.78 -7.40
C GLY A 85 -26.85 27.77 -5.90
N LYS A 86 -26.23 26.88 -5.10
CA LYS A 86 -26.37 26.85 -3.64
C LYS A 86 -25.22 27.58 -2.94
N PRO A 87 -25.43 28.05 -1.69
CA PRO A 87 -24.36 28.65 -0.89
C PRO A 87 -23.18 27.70 -0.71
N VAL A 88 -21.96 28.24 -0.80
CA VAL A 88 -20.73 27.48 -0.56
C VAL A 88 -20.35 27.59 0.92
N VAL A 89 -20.15 26.46 1.57
CA VAL A 89 -19.60 26.35 2.93
C VAL A 89 -18.21 25.72 2.82
N GLY A 90 -17.18 26.53 3.10
CA GLY A 90 -15.79 26.07 3.12
C GLY A 90 -15.33 25.73 4.54
N LEU A 91 -14.93 24.49 4.78
CA LEU A 91 -14.32 24.04 6.03
C LEU A 91 -12.81 24.12 5.93
N VAL A 92 -12.21 25.08 6.64
CA VAL A 92 -10.75 25.21 6.74
C VAL A 92 -10.28 24.54 8.03
N PHE A 93 -9.53 23.45 7.92
CA PHE A 93 -9.12 22.67 9.08
C PHE A 93 -7.77 22.00 8.89
N ASP A 94 -7.18 21.56 9.99
CA ASP A 94 -5.95 20.74 10.01
C ASP A 94 -6.27 19.45 10.78
N TYR A 95 -5.86 18.29 10.26
CA TYR A 95 -6.19 16.99 10.87
C TYR A 95 -5.65 16.80 12.30
N GLN A 96 -4.65 17.58 12.72
CA GLN A 96 -4.12 17.55 14.09
C GLN A 96 -4.82 18.53 15.05
N CYS A 97 -5.72 19.37 14.54
CA CYS A 97 -6.32 20.47 15.30
C CYS A 97 -7.40 19.96 16.26
N ALA A 98 -7.12 20.01 17.58
CA ALA A 98 -8.06 19.59 18.60
C ALA A 98 -9.39 20.39 18.57
N GLY A 99 -9.34 21.69 18.28
CA GLY A 99 -10.55 22.51 18.11
C GLY A 99 -11.38 22.10 16.90
N CYS A 100 -10.71 21.70 15.83
CA CYS A 100 -11.34 21.24 14.59
C CYS A 100 -12.04 19.89 14.82
N LEU A 101 -11.47 19.00 15.64
CA LEU A 101 -12.14 17.78 16.09
C LEU A 101 -13.41 18.07 16.91
N GLN A 102 -13.39 19.06 17.80
CA GLN A 102 -14.59 19.41 18.58
C GLN A 102 -15.68 20.02 17.69
N PHE A 103 -15.29 20.85 16.72
CA PHE A 103 -16.19 21.38 15.71
C PHE A 103 -16.83 20.27 14.89
N ASP A 104 -16.02 19.35 14.35
CA ASP A 104 -16.50 18.23 13.54
C ASP A 104 -17.48 17.34 14.31
N ARG A 105 -17.18 17.00 15.57
CA ARG A 105 -18.10 16.26 16.44
C ARG A 105 -19.44 16.95 16.68
N SER A 106 -19.45 18.28 16.64
CA SER A 106 -20.65 19.08 16.92
C SER A 106 -21.48 19.37 15.66
N PHE A 107 -20.82 19.58 14.52
CA PHE A 107 -21.45 20.12 13.31
C PHE A 107 -21.21 19.28 12.04
N GLY A 108 -20.23 18.36 12.04
CA GLY A 108 -19.85 17.59 10.86
C GLY A 108 -21.01 16.82 10.25
N THR A 109 -21.80 16.11 11.07
CA THR A 109 -23.00 15.40 10.59
C THR A 109 -24.05 16.35 10.00
N ALA A 110 -24.27 17.52 10.61
CA ALA A 110 -25.25 18.47 10.10
C ALA A 110 -24.81 19.09 8.76
N LEU A 111 -23.54 19.45 8.63
CA LEU A 111 -22.97 19.97 7.37
C LEU A 111 -22.97 18.92 6.27
N SER A 112 -22.60 17.68 6.60
CA SER A 112 -22.68 16.56 5.66
C SER A 112 -24.12 16.33 5.20
N LEU A 113 -25.10 16.33 6.12
CA LEU A 113 -26.50 16.19 5.75
C LEU A 113 -26.97 17.31 4.82
N LEU A 114 -26.63 18.57 5.10
CA LEU A 114 -26.97 19.71 4.23
C LEU A 114 -26.37 19.59 2.83
N GLY A 115 -25.15 19.07 2.72
CA GLY A 115 -24.51 18.79 1.44
C GLY A 115 -25.21 17.64 0.70
N GLN A 116 -25.51 16.53 1.39
CA GLN A 116 -26.26 15.40 0.84
C GLN A 116 -27.67 15.78 0.36
N THR A 117 -28.34 16.69 1.07
CA THR A 117 -29.67 17.18 0.69
C THR A 117 -29.63 18.35 -0.29
N HIS A 118 -28.46 18.65 -0.89
CA HIS A 118 -28.30 19.70 -1.89
C HIS A 118 -28.72 21.10 -1.41
N GLU A 119 -28.54 21.40 -0.11
CA GLU A 119 -28.81 22.72 0.44
C GLU A 119 -27.58 23.63 0.44
N ILE A 120 -26.39 23.04 0.41
CA ILE A 120 -25.11 23.74 0.32
C ILE A 120 -24.17 23.02 -0.65
N THR A 121 -23.17 23.75 -1.13
CA THR A 121 -21.93 23.18 -1.67
C THR A 121 -20.92 23.13 -0.53
N LEU A 122 -20.49 21.94 -0.12
CA LEU A 122 -19.53 21.73 0.97
C LEU A 122 -18.14 21.50 0.39
N VAL A 123 -17.16 22.29 0.85
CA VAL A 123 -15.77 22.22 0.37
C VAL A 123 -14.82 22.10 1.56
N ASP A 124 -13.96 21.09 1.52
CA ASP A 124 -12.95 20.86 2.54
C ASP A 124 -11.60 21.45 2.13
N HIS A 125 -11.11 22.37 2.94
CA HIS A 125 -9.84 23.07 2.77
C HIS A 125 -8.85 22.62 3.85
N THR A 126 -8.19 21.48 3.60
CA THR A 126 -7.18 20.98 4.52
C THR A 126 -5.97 21.91 4.61
N ARG A 127 -5.43 22.07 5.81
CA ARG A 127 -4.22 22.84 6.15
C ARG A 127 -3.25 21.93 6.91
N VAL A 128 -1.97 22.31 6.86
CA VAL A 128 -0.86 21.56 7.45
C VAL A 128 -0.02 22.41 8.40
N ALA A 129 -0.60 23.49 8.91
CA ALA A 129 0.13 24.47 9.71
C ALA A 129 0.66 23.88 11.03
N LEU A 130 0.00 22.86 11.58
CA LEU A 130 0.39 22.23 12.83
C LEU A 130 1.65 21.36 12.72
N ASP A 131 2.07 21.03 11.49
CA ASP A 131 3.36 20.40 11.25
C ASP A 131 4.55 21.36 11.41
N LYS A 132 4.29 22.68 11.53
CA LYS A 132 5.32 23.71 11.75
C LYS A 132 6.47 23.65 10.72
N GLY A 133 6.12 23.34 9.48
CA GLY A 133 7.09 23.22 8.37
C GLY A 133 7.72 21.84 8.20
N ASN A 134 7.37 20.85 9.03
CA ASN A 134 7.76 19.47 8.81
C ASN A 134 6.97 18.86 7.64
N ALA A 135 7.60 18.71 6.48
CA ALA A 135 6.98 18.11 5.30
C ALA A 135 6.54 16.64 5.52
N ASP A 136 7.15 15.93 6.48
CA ASP A 136 6.78 14.55 6.84
C ASP A 136 5.85 14.47 8.06
N GLY A 137 5.28 15.60 8.47
CA GLY A 137 4.39 15.70 9.61
C GLY A 137 3.04 15.01 9.41
N LEU A 138 2.29 14.86 10.50
CA LEU A 138 1.04 14.12 10.51
C LEU A 138 -0.06 14.87 9.76
N SER A 139 -0.07 16.21 9.80
CA SER A 139 -1.07 16.98 9.04
C SER A 139 -0.88 16.79 7.54
N HIS A 140 0.36 16.82 7.06
CA HIS A 140 0.71 16.64 5.65
C HIS A 140 0.37 15.22 5.18
N LYS A 141 0.71 14.20 5.97
CA LYS A 141 0.35 12.81 5.68
C LYS A 141 -1.16 12.61 5.64
N ALA A 142 -1.90 13.15 6.59
CA ALA A 142 -3.36 13.05 6.62
C ALA A 142 -4.01 13.82 5.46
N ALA A 143 -3.53 15.03 5.15
CA ALA A 143 -3.97 15.82 4.01
C ALA A 143 -3.76 15.09 2.67
N LEU A 144 -2.59 14.46 2.51
CA LEU A 144 -2.29 13.67 1.33
C LEU A 144 -3.17 12.42 1.25
N ALA A 145 -3.35 11.71 2.38
CA ALA A 145 -4.22 10.54 2.43
C ALA A 145 -5.67 10.87 2.04
N ALA A 146 -6.20 12.01 2.52
CA ALA A 146 -7.50 12.55 2.16
C ALA A 146 -7.62 12.82 0.65
N ALA A 147 -6.64 13.50 0.06
CA ALA A 147 -6.60 13.72 -1.39
C ALA A 147 -6.52 12.40 -2.17
N CYS A 148 -5.74 11.42 -1.71
CA CYS A 148 -5.67 10.10 -2.32
C CYS A 148 -6.99 9.32 -2.19
N SER A 149 -7.73 9.46 -1.09
CA SER A 149 -9.04 8.80 -0.95
C SER A 149 -10.09 9.36 -1.92
N ASP A 150 -9.98 10.63 -2.32
CA ASP A 150 -10.87 11.24 -3.31
C ASP A 150 -10.67 10.63 -4.70
N VAL A 151 -9.41 10.37 -5.06
CA VAL A 151 -9.04 9.69 -6.31
C VAL A 151 -9.72 8.33 -6.45
N VAL A 152 -9.98 7.64 -5.34
CA VAL A 152 -10.65 6.34 -5.32
C VAL A 152 -12.13 6.40 -4.93
N GLY A 153 -12.70 7.60 -4.77
CA GLY A 153 -14.12 7.79 -4.47
C GLY A 153 -14.55 7.46 -3.03
N TYR A 154 -13.60 7.51 -2.08
CA TYR A 154 -13.84 7.24 -0.66
C TYR A 154 -13.67 8.48 0.24
N TYR A 155 -13.69 9.68 -0.34
CA TYR A 155 -13.47 10.94 0.37
C TYR A 155 -14.69 11.87 0.27
N PRO A 156 -14.97 12.58 1.36
CA PRO A 156 -15.25 12.10 2.70
C PRO A 156 -16.72 11.67 2.88
#